data_AF-D9XU76-F1
#
_entry.id   AF-D9XU76-F1
#
_cell.length_a   1.000
_cell.length_b   1.000
_cell.length_c   1.000
_cell.angle_alpha   90.00
_cell.angle_beta   90.00
_cell.angle_gamma   90.00
#
_symmetry.space_group_name_H-M   'P 1'
#
loop_
_entity.id
_entity.type
_entity.pdbx_description
1 polymer ?
#
loop_
_entity_poly.entity_id
_entity_poly.type
_entity_poly.pdbx_seq_one_letter_code
_entity_poly.pdbx_strand_id
1 'polypeptide(L)'
;MEQSAHPYGPPVRTRDSERTGTAEEFDLMSTTTRRNASAMKMVGALLALYRQAAGHTQRSLGEQFVIGEQQIASIEQGRRPLKPDLAEQLDELLCTKGALSVALSRMPEVDLIPLWAEEYLDREREAITISWYEALVVPGLLQSEAYARAVFQSRVPVYDGDGIEQLVAARIERQTIVQRKAPPMTSFVIWEAALRDRLGGAQVYSEQLRHLREYADMPGIALQVLPLGRTTHAGLAGPFILLETPDHQRLAYAETPRGSQLIADPDEVAILTQKYAMLRTQALNVEDTKDLLDRLLGEQ
;
A
#
# COMPACT_ATOMS: atom_id res chain seq x y z
N MET A 1 -35.06 -5.86 -41.46
CA MET A 1 -35.90 -5.01 -40.59
C MET A 1 -35.28 -5.06 -39.21
N GLU A 2 -34.73 -4.04 -38.56
CA GLU A 2 -34.45 -2.61 -38.78
C GLU A 2 -33.25 -2.34 -37.81
N GLN A 3 -32.07 -1.93 -38.28
CA GLN A 3 -31.52 -0.56 -38.12
C GLN A 3 -31.89 0.12 -36.79
N SER A 4 -30.94 0.26 -35.85
CA SER A 4 -30.03 1.41 -35.66
C SER A 4 -30.72 2.70 -35.18
N ALA A 5 -30.41 3.14 -33.95
CA ALA A 5 -29.86 4.48 -33.65
C ALA A 5 -29.91 4.84 -32.15
N HIS A 6 -28.76 5.24 -31.60
CA HIS A 6 -28.67 6.24 -30.52
C HIS A 6 -28.66 7.64 -31.16
N PRO A 7 -29.20 8.67 -30.49
CA PRO A 7 -28.36 9.84 -30.22
C PRO A 7 -28.65 10.58 -28.90
N TYR A 8 -27.61 11.27 -28.41
CA TYR A 8 -27.58 12.24 -27.29
C TYR A 8 -28.30 13.58 -27.62
N GLY A 9 -28.84 14.26 -26.59
CA GLY A 9 -28.94 15.74 -26.51
C GLY A 9 -30.34 16.38 -26.32
N PRO A 10 -30.48 17.52 -25.60
CA PRO A 10 -31.58 17.79 -24.63
C PRO A 10 -32.62 18.85 -25.07
N PRO A 11 -33.69 19.13 -24.30
CA PRO A 11 -34.45 20.37 -24.44
C PRO A 11 -34.10 21.40 -23.34
N VAL A 12 -33.73 22.59 -23.82
CA VAL A 12 -33.60 23.86 -23.10
C VAL A 12 -34.96 24.32 -22.57
N ARG A 13 -35.02 24.78 -21.33
CA ARG A 13 -36.04 25.74 -20.87
C ARG A 13 -35.37 26.93 -20.21
N THR A 14 -35.47 28.07 -20.88
CA THR A 14 -35.24 29.41 -20.36
C THR A 14 -36.37 29.82 -19.41
N ARG A 15 -36.00 30.39 -18.26
CA ARG A 15 -36.69 31.52 -17.63
C ARG A 15 -35.75 32.17 -16.61
N ASP A 16 -35.31 33.37 -16.99
CA ASP A 16 -34.74 34.37 -16.10
C ASP A 16 -35.78 34.83 -15.07
N SER A 17 -35.34 35.00 -13.83
CA SER A 17 -35.48 36.27 -13.11
C SER A 17 -34.68 36.23 -11.81
N GLU A 18 -33.57 36.95 -11.87
CA GLU A 18 -32.81 37.63 -10.82
C GLU A 18 -33.42 37.67 -9.41
N ARG A 19 -32.62 37.27 -8.41
CA ARG A 19 -32.51 37.97 -7.12
C ARG A 19 -31.15 37.70 -6.48
N THR A 20 -30.27 38.68 -6.68
CA THR A 20 -29.36 39.28 -5.70
C THR A 20 -29.22 38.60 -4.34
N GLY A 21 -28.00 38.20 -4.00
CA GLY A 21 -27.61 37.87 -2.63
C GLY A 21 -26.25 37.17 -2.54
N THR A 22 -25.21 37.98 -2.33
CA THR A 22 -23.94 37.62 -1.66
C THR A 22 -23.17 36.40 -2.18
N ALA A 23 -22.06 36.70 -2.86
CA ALA A 23 -20.96 35.76 -3.08
C ALA A 23 -20.46 35.23 -1.72
N GLU A 24 -20.82 33.99 -1.40
CA GLU A 24 -20.09 33.19 -0.43
C GLU A 24 -18.91 32.56 -1.16
N GLU A 25 -17.74 33.19 -1.00
CA GLU A 25 -16.44 32.55 -1.20
C GLU A 25 -16.42 31.24 -0.40
N PHE A 26 -16.52 30.11 -1.09
CA PHE A 26 -16.17 28.82 -0.52
C PHE A 26 -14.65 28.81 -0.28
N ASP A 27 -14.28 29.11 0.96
CA ASP A 27 -12.92 29.02 1.48
C ASP A 27 -12.41 27.57 1.36
N LEU A 28 -11.71 27.30 0.26
CA LEU A 28 -11.01 26.05 -0.01
C LEU A 28 -9.64 26.06 0.71
N MET A 29 -9.65 26.28 2.02
CA MET A 29 -8.45 26.21 2.85
C MET A 29 -8.39 24.90 3.64
N SER A 30 -7.37 24.11 3.29
CA SER A 30 -6.59 23.28 4.20
C SER A 30 -7.18 21.93 4.66
N THR A 31 -7.46 21.01 3.74
CA THR A 31 -7.30 19.57 4.03
C THR A 31 -5.85 19.15 3.77
N THR A 32 -4.94 19.64 4.59
CA THR A 32 -3.57 19.11 4.66
C THR A 32 -3.69 17.68 5.16
N THR A 33 -3.52 16.70 4.27
CA THR A 33 -3.32 15.30 4.67
C THR A 33 -2.25 15.28 5.76
N ARG A 34 -2.64 14.94 6.98
CA ARG A 34 -1.73 15.04 8.13
C ARG A 34 -0.66 13.99 7.96
N ARG A 35 0.59 14.48 7.89
CA ARG A 35 1.73 13.72 7.43
C ARG A 35 2.02 12.48 8.30
N ASN A 36 1.57 12.40 9.56
CA ASN A 36 1.85 11.32 10.52
C ASN A 36 0.60 10.73 11.25
N ALA A 37 -0.48 10.48 10.50
CA ALA A 37 -1.78 10.06 11.05
C ALA A 37 -1.75 8.73 11.85
N SER A 38 -0.91 7.78 11.46
CA SER A 38 -0.76 6.46 12.05
C SER A 38 -0.03 6.56 13.40
N ALA A 39 1.07 7.32 13.43
CA ALA A 39 1.76 7.62 14.68
C ALA A 39 0.83 8.34 15.68
N MET A 40 0.01 9.29 15.22
CA MET A 40 -0.96 9.99 16.09
C MET A 40 -2.02 9.06 16.66
N LYS A 41 -2.49 8.07 15.89
CA LYS A 41 -3.42 7.05 16.39
C LYS A 41 -2.76 6.16 17.45
N MET A 42 -1.48 5.81 17.29
CA MET A 42 -0.74 5.02 18.28
C MET A 42 -0.60 5.78 19.60
N VAL A 43 -0.20 7.06 19.56
CA VAL A 43 -0.13 7.92 20.76
C VAL A 43 -1.53 8.09 21.40
N GLY A 44 -2.57 8.27 20.58
CA GLY A 44 -3.95 8.33 21.07
C GLY A 44 -4.41 7.04 21.76
N ALA A 45 -4.05 5.88 21.22
CA ALA A 45 -4.36 4.58 21.83
C ALA A 45 -3.61 4.38 23.17
N LEU A 46 -2.34 4.80 23.26
CA LEU A 46 -1.60 4.79 24.52
C LEU A 46 -2.27 5.68 25.58
N LEU A 47 -2.70 6.89 25.20
CA LEU A 47 -3.47 7.75 26.11
C LEU A 47 -4.75 7.06 26.61
N ALA A 48 -5.52 6.45 25.71
CA ALA A 48 -6.74 5.74 26.07
C ALA A 48 -6.46 4.59 27.05
N LEU A 49 -5.40 3.81 26.80
CA LEU A 49 -4.94 2.72 27.66
C LEU A 49 -4.57 3.21 29.07
N TYR A 50 -3.72 4.24 29.17
CA TYR A 50 -3.31 4.79 30.46
C TYR A 50 -4.47 5.44 31.22
N ARG A 51 -5.36 6.15 30.52
CA ARG A 51 -6.57 6.71 31.10
C ARG A 51 -7.44 5.62 31.72
N GLN A 52 -7.66 4.52 30.99
CA GLN A 52 -8.46 3.38 31.48
C GLN A 52 -7.78 2.69 32.67
N ALA A 53 -6.47 2.49 32.61
CA ALA A 53 -5.69 1.89 33.70
C ALA A 53 -5.75 2.74 34.98
N ALA A 54 -5.80 4.07 34.86
CA ALA A 54 -5.98 5.01 35.95
C ALA A 54 -7.46 5.18 36.39
N GLY A 55 -8.41 4.47 35.77
CA GLY A 55 -9.83 4.50 36.14
C GLY A 55 -10.59 5.74 35.68
N HIS A 56 -10.04 6.53 34.75
CA HIS A 56 -10.70 7.73 34.25
C HIS A 56 -11.60 7.45 33.04
N THR A 57 -12.74 8.12 32.98
CA THR A 57 -13.51 8.30 31.74
C THR A 57 -12.95 9.46 30.92
N GLN A 58 -13.27 9.54 29.63
CA GLN A 58 -12.85 10.68 28.78
C GLN A 58 -13.36 12.01 29.35
N ARG A 59 -14.58 12.02 29.91
CA ARG A 59 -15.15 13.18 30.59
C ARG A 59 -14.38 13.56 31.84
N SER A 60 -14.19 12.61 32.76
CA SER A 60 -13.49 12.89 34.02
C SER A 60 -12.03 13.27 33.80
N LEU A 61 -11.37 12.74 32.76
CA LEU A 61 -10.03 13.18 32.39
C LEU A 61 -10.05 14.61 31.84
N GLY A 62 -11.00 14.92 30.96
CA GLY A 62 -11.16 16.26 30.42
C GLY A 62 -11.40 17.33 31.48
N GLU A 63 -12.17 17.00 32.53
CA GLU A 63 -12.41 17.87 33.69
C GLU A 63 -11.12 18.24 34.45
N GLN A 64 -10.11 17.35 34.50
CA GLN A 64 -8.83 17.62 35.15
C GLN A 64 -7.99 18.68 34.40
N PHE A 65 -8.20 18.82 33.08
CA PHE A 65 -7.40 19.71 32.22
C PHE A 65 -8.22 20.82 31.55
N VAL A 66 -9.48 21.02 31.97
CA VAL A 66 -10.40 22.02 31.40
C VAL A 66 -10.55 21.84 29.87
N ILE A 67 -10.56 20.59 29.41
CA ILE A 67 -10.77 20.23 28.01
C ILE A 67 -12.02 19.36 27.87
N GLY A 68 -12.77 19.57 26.79
CA GLY A 68 -14.02 18.84 26.58
C GLY A 68 -13.81 17.35 26.33
N GLU A 69 -14.80 16.53 26.72
CA GLU A 69 -14.83 15.07 26.46
C GLU A 69 -14.53 14.74 24.99
N GLN A 70 -15.11 15.49 24.05
CA GLN A 70 -14.87 15.34 22.61
C GLN A 70 -13.44 15.64 22.19
N GLN A 71 -12.74 16.53 22.92
CA GLN A 71 -11.34 16.84 22.65
C GLN A 71 -10.43 15.68 23.07
N ILE A 72 -10.67 15.09 24.24
CA ILE A 72 -9.99 13.86 24.68
C ILE A 72 -10.24 12.73 23.68
N ALA A 73 -11.51 12.49 23.31
CA ALA A 73 -11.86 11.45 22.34
C ALA A 73 -11.19 11.68 20.97
N SER A 74 -11.13 12.94 20.52
CA SER A 74 -10.46 13.29 19.26
C SER A 74 -8.94 13.07 19.30
N ILE A 75 -8.30 13.24 20.46
CA ILE A 75 -6.87 12.94 20.64
C ILE A 75 -6.65 11.42 20.67
N GLU A 76 -7.46 10.68 21.44
CA GLU A 76 -7.39 9.22 21.53
C GLU A 76 -7.58 8.52 20.18
N GLN A 77 -8.37 9.11 19.29
CA GLN A 77 -8.61 8.60 17.94
C GLN A 77 -7.55 9.05 16.91
N GLY A 78 -6.53 9.82 17.31
CA GLY A 78 -5.54 10.39 16.40
C GLY A 78 -6.10 11.46 15.45
N ARG A 79 -7.31 11.98 15.72
CA ARG A 79 -7.96 13.04 14.93
C ARG A 79 -7.53 14.44 15.33
N ARG A 80 -6.83 14.59 16.45
CA ARG A 80 -6.23 15.85 16.92
C ARG A 80 -4.85 15.53 17.53
N PRO A 81 -3.79 16.30 17.21
CA PRO A 81 -2.49 16.07 17.81
C PRO A 81 -2.54 16.31 19.32
N LEU A 82 -1.92 15.42 20.08
CA LEU A 82 -1.57 15.67 21.47
C LEU A 82 -0.45 16.71 21.50
N LYS A 83 -0.63 17.79 22.25
CA LYS A 83 0.40 18.82 22.39
C LYS A 83 1.43 18.42 23.45
N PRO A 84 2.72 18.84 23.31
CA PRO A 84 3.78 18.46 24.26
C PRO A 84 3.49 18.85 25.71
N ASP A 85 2.99 20.07 25.94
CA ASP A 85 2.60 20.57 27.26
C ASP A 85 1.52 19.70 27.93
N LEU A 86 0.52 19.29 27.14
CA LEU A 86 -0.53 18.40 27.63
C LEU A 86 -0.03 16.96 27.82
N ALA A 87 0.93 16.49 27.02
CA ALA A 87 1.52 15.16 27.17
C ALA A 87 2.28 15.02 28.49
N GLU A 88 3.07 16.02 28.87
CA GLU A 88 3.81 16.04 30.15
C GLU A 88 2.83 16.02 31.34
N GLN A 89 1.80 16.86 31.29
CA GLN A 89 0.77 16.90 32.33
C GLN A 89 -0.01 15.59 32.46
N LEU A 90 -0.30 14.93 31.33
CA LEU A 90 -0.94 13.62 31.31
C LEU A 90 -0.04 12.53 31.85
N ASP A 91 1.27 12.59 31.55
CA ASP A 91 2.24 11.62 32.07
C ASP A 91 2.34 11.69 33.60
N GLU A 92 2.27 12.90 34.17
CA GLU A 92 2.23 13.12 35.61
C GLU A 92 0.92 12.61 36.24
N LEU A 93 -0.24 13.04 35.70
CA LEU A 93 -1.54 12.67 36.26
C LEU A 93 -1.80 11.14 36.18
N LEU A 94 -1.44 10.53 35.05
CA LEU A 94 -1.69 9.11 34.79
C LEU A 94 -0.53 8.21 35.23
N CYS A 95 0.52 8.77 35.85
CA CYS A 95 1.70 8.06 36.35
C CYS A 95 2.39 7.17 35.28
N THR A 96 2.48 7.65 34.04
CA THR A 96 2.99 6.86 32.89
C THR A 96 4.52 6.85 32.78
N LYS A 97 5.21 7.62 33.64
CA LYS A 97 6.68 7.77 33.66
C LYS A 97 7.25 8.37 32.36
N GLY A 98 6.53 9.31 31.75
CA GLY A 98 7.00 10.03 30.56
C GLY A 98 6.69 9.33 29.23
N ALA A 99 5.87 8.28 29.24
CA ALA A 99 5.61 7.47 28.04
C ALA A 99 4.98 8.28 26.89
N LEU A 100 4.04 9.19 27.19
CA LEU A 100 3.37 10.00 26.17
C LEU A 100 4.32 11.08 25.62
N SER A 101 5.12 11.71 26.49
CA SER A 101 6.11 12.73 26.11
C SER A 101 7.23 12.13 25.25
N VAL A 102 7.73 10.94 25.61
CA VAL A 102 8.72 10.22 24.82
C VAL A 102 8.14 9.78 23.47
N ALA A 103 6.91 9.23 23.46
CA ALA A 103 6.25 8.84 22.21
C ALA A 103 6.03 10.04 21.26
N LEU A 104 5.71 11.21 21.80
CA LEU A 104 5.55 12.43 21.02
C LEU A 104 6.89 12.98 20.49
N SER A 105 7.96 12.96 21.29
CA SER A 105 9.29 13.44 20.86
C SER A 105 9.97 12.55 19.82
N ARG A 106 9.60 11.27 19.75
CA ARG A 106 10.09 10.31 18.75
C ARG A 106 9.13 10.11 17.57
N MET A 107 8.00 10.82 17.56
CA MET A 107 7.01 10.72 16.50
C MET A 107 7.61 11.18 15.18
N PRO A 108 7.50 10.38 14.10
CA PRO A 108 8.01 10.82 12.80
C PRO A 108 7.15 11.98 12.26
N GLU A 109 7.79 12.92 11.55
CA GLU A 109 7.09 14.05 10.90
C GLU A 109 6.19 13.61 9.74
N VAL A 110 6.51 12.46 9.15
CA VAL A 110 5.76 11.79 8.09
C VAL A 110 5.66 10.31 8.45
N ASP A 111 4.47 9.72 8.38
CA ASP A 111 4.31 8.27 8.32
C ASP A 111 5.00 7.82 7.02
N LEU A 112 6.29 7.48 7.09
CA LEU A 112 7.03 7.02 5.91
C LEU A 112 6.41 5.75 5.34
N ILE A 113 5.74 4.98 6.21
CA ILE A 113 5.04 3.74 5.93
C ILE A 113 3.85 3.68 6.91
N PRO A 114 2.59 3.51 6.47
CA PRO A 114 1.48 3.26 7.40
C PRO A 114 1.81 2.06 8.31
N LEU A 115 1.38 2.04 9.59
CA LEU A 115 1.71 0.96 10.56
C LEU A 115 1.51 -0.47 10.00
N TRP A 116 0.52 -0.65 9.14
CA TRP A 116 0.19 -1.92 8.47
C TRP A 116 1.17 -2.31 7.36
N ALA A 117 1.82 -1.34 6.71
CA ALA A 117 2.85 -1.60 5.73
C ALA A 117 4.23 -1.85 6.40
N GLU A 118 4.50 -1.30 7.58
CA GLU A 118 5.68 -1.68 8.39
C GLU A 118 5.53 -3.13 8.89
N GLU A 119 4.36 -3.46 9.44
CA GLU A 119 4.04 -4.83 9.84
C GLU A 119 4.16 -5.80 8.65
N TYR A 120 3.64 -5.44 7.47
CA TYR A 120 3.83 -6.26 6.27
C TYR A 120 5.31 -6.46 5.93
N LEU A 121 6.15 -5.42 5.97
CA LEU A 121 7.58 -5.54 5.67
C LEU A 121 8.30 -6.46 6.66
N ASP A 122 7.94 -6.41 7.93
CA ASP A 122 8.49 -7.33 8.94
C ASP A 122 8.06 -8.77 8.68
N ARG A 123 6.78 -8.99 8.35
CA ARG A 123 6.28 -10.33 7.97
C ARG A 123 6.88 -10.84 6.67
N GLU A 124 7.11 -9.96 5.70
CA GLU A 124 7.79 -10.30 4.45
C GLU A 124 9.21 -10.78 4.77
N ARG A 125 9.99 -10.01 5.55
CA ARG A 125 11.37 -10.37 5.95
C ARG A 125 11.46 -11.74 6.61
N GLU A 126 10.46 -12.13 7.41
CA GLU A 126 10.46 -13.41 8.12
C GLU A 126 9.85 -14.57 7.31
N ALA A 127 9.13 -14.28 6.23
CA ALA A 127 8.35 -15.27 5.50
C ALA A 127 9.18 -16.48 5.05
N ILE A 128 8.55 -17.66 5.09
CA ILE A 128 9.06 -18.91 4.51
C ILE A 128 8.47 -19.17 3.12
N THR A 129 7.33 -18.56 2.81
CA THR A 129 6.71 -18.59 1.48
C THR A 129 6.13 -17.23 1.12
N ILE A 130 6.31 -16.82 -0.13
CA ILE A 130 5.72 -15.60 -0.70
C ILE A 130 5.04 -15.96 -2.03
N SER A 131 3.79 -15.59 -2.21
CA SER A 131 3.04 -15.77 -3.45
C SER A 131 2.44 -14.45 -3.89
N TRP A 132 2.88 -13.93 -5.03
CA TRP A 132 2.58 -12.57 -5.45
C TRP A 132 1.95 -12.55 -6.84
N TYR A 133 0.71 -12.07 -6.92
CA TYR A 133 0.09 -11.70 -8.19
C TYR A 133 0.22 -10.21 -8.45
N GLU A 134 0.76 -9.84 -9.61
CA GLU A 134 0.82 -8.45 -10.05
C GLU A 134 0.21 -8.27 -11.44
N ALA A 135 -0.53 -7.17 -11.61
CA ALA A 135 -1.27 -6.88 -12.83
C ALA A 135 -0.76 -5.63 -13.55
N LEU A 136 -0.25 -4.64 -12.81
CA LEU A 136 -0.01 -3.30 -13.35
C LEU A 136 1.47 -3.01 -13.62
N VAL A 137 2.36 -3.60 -12.84
CA VAL A 137 3.82 -3.41 -12.94
C VAL A 137 4.55 -4.74 -12.73
N VAL A 138 5.87 -4.77 -12.84
CA VAL A 138 6.63 -5.95 -12.37
C VAL A 138 6.62 -5.97 -10.82
N PRO A 139 6.46 -7.13 -10.15
CA PRO A 139 6.57 -7.24 -8.69
C PRO A 139 7.84 -6.58 -8.15
N GLY A 140 7.73 -5.79 -7.09
CA GLY A 140 8.84 -4.98 -6.57
C GLY A 140 10.09 -5.76 -6.16
N LEU A 141 9.96 -7.06 -5.87
CA LEU A 141 11.09 -7.96 -5.57
C LEU A 141 11.85 -8.42 -6.82
N LEU A 142 11.32 -8.17 -8.01
CA LEU A 142 11.85 -8.57 -9.31
C LEU A 142 12.14 -7.37 -10.22
N GLN A 143 12.10 -6.15 -9.69
CA GLN A 143 12.35 -4.93 -10.46
C GLN A 143 13.85 -4.64 -10.55
N SER A 144 14.36 -4.27 -11.72
CA SER A 144 15.67 -3.63 -11.82
C SER A 144 15.62 -2.24 -11.19
N GLU A 145 16.77 -1.69 -10.82
CA GLU A 145 16.85 -0.33 -10.25
C GLU A 145 16.26 0.72 -11.20
N ALA A 146 16.55 0.61 -12.50
CA ALA A 146 16.04 1.53 -13.51
C ALA A 146 14.51 1.44 -13.65
N TYR A 147 13.94 0.24 -13.60
CA TYR A 147 12.49 0.04 -13.64
C TYR A 147 11.81 0.55 -12.37
N ALA A 148 12.38 0.26 -11.18
CA ALA A 148 11.88 0.77 -9.91
C ALA A 148 11.83 2.31 -9.90
N ARG A 149 12.89 2.96 -10.40
CA ARG A 149 12.93 4.41 -10.57
C ARG A 149 11.81 4.91 -11.49
N ALA A 150 11.59 4.26 -12.62
CA ALA A 150 10.52 4.61 -13.56
C ALA A 150 9.11 4.46 -12.95
N VAL A 151 8.89 3.43 -12.12
CA VAL A 151 7.65 3.26 -11.36
C VAL A 151 7.42 4.42 -10.40
N PHE A 152 8.43 4.80 -9.60
CA PHE A 152 8.27 5.89 -8.63
C PHE A 152 8.12 7.27 -9.29
N GLN A 153 8.78 7.50 -10.43
CA GLN A 153 8.61 8.71 -11.25
C GLN A 153 7.18 8.86 -11.80
N SER A 154 6.45 7.74 -11.93
CA SER A 154 5.09 7.73 -12.47
C SER A 154 4.01 8.02 -11.42
N ARG A 155 4.38 8.19 -10.14
CA ARG A 155 3.43 8.54 -9.07
C ARG A 155 2.83 9.92 -9.29
N VAL A 156 1.54 10.05 -8.96
CA VAL A 156 0.85 11.34 -8.82
C VAL A 156 0.27 11.50 -7.40
N PRO A 157 0.52 12.62 -6.70
CA PRO A 157 1.46 13.70 -7.04
C PRO A 157 2.91 13.20 -7.12
N VAL A 158 3.72 13.89 -7.91
CA VAL A 158 5.12 13.55 -8.13
C VAL A 158 5.93 13.70 -6.84
N TYR A 159 6.90 12.81 -6.64
CA TYR A 159 7.93 12.96 -5.62
C TYR A 159 9.03 13.91 -6.11
N ASP A 160 9.82 14.45 -5.19
CA ASP A 160 11.08 15.10 -5.53
C ASP A 160 12.17 14.06 -5.87
N GLY A 161 13.28 14.53 -6.45
CA GLY A 161 14.37 13.65 -6.89
C GLY A 161 14.99 12.86 -5.74
N ASP A 162 15.24 13.52 -4.60
CA ASP A 162 15.85 12.88 -3.43
C ASP A 162 14.92 11.81 -2.83
N GLY A 163 13.61 12.07 -2.77
CA GLY A 163 12.62 11.10 -2.33
C GLY A 163 12.51 9.89 -3.26
N ILE A 164 12.65 10.07 -4.57
CA ILE A 164 12.71 8.96 -5.52
C ILE A 164 13.92 8.07 -5.25
N GLU A 165 15.12 8.65 -5.10
CA GLU A 165 16.34 7.87 -4.88
C GLU A 165 16.29 7.12 -3.53
N GLN A 166 15.71 7.71 -2.49
CA GLN A 166 15.47 7.01 -1.21
C GLN A 166 14.54 5.80 -1.36
N LEU A 167 13.44 5.96 -2.12
CA LEU A 167 12.49 4.89 -2.36
C LEU A 167 13.07 3.77 -3.24
N VAL A 168 13.88 4.14 -4.23
CA VAL A 168 14.63 3.17 -5.07
C VAL A 168 15.62 2.39 -4.22
N ALA A 169 16.42 3.06 -3.39
CA ALA A 169 17.36 2.40 -2.48
C ALA A 169 16.65 1.41 -1.54
N ALA A 170 15.53 1.84 -0.93
CA ALA A 170 14.72 0.96 -0.09
C ALA A 170 14.14 -0.24 -0.87
N ARG A 171 13.74 -0.05 -2.13
CA ARG A 171 13.25 -1.13 -3.00
C ARG A 171 14.34 -2.18 -3.26
N ILE A 172 15.55 -1.74 -3.59
CA ILE A 172 16.69 -2.62 -3.90
C ILE A 172 17.19 -3.32 -2.63
N GLU A 173 17.27 -2.62 -1.50
CA GLU A 173 17.61 -3.25 -0.22
C GLU A 173 16.61 -4.36 0.12
N ARG A 174 15.31 -4.13 -0.11
CA ARG A 174 14.26 -5.13 0.14
C ARG A 174 14.42 -6.40 -0.71
N GLN A 175 15.00 -6.31 -1.90
CA GLN A 175 15.21 -7.47 -2.78
C GLN A 175 16.20 -8.49 -2.23
N THR A 176 17.04 -8.12 -1.26
CA THR A 176 17.97 -9.04 -0.61
C THR A 176 17.27 -10.25 0.04
N ILE A 177 15.97 -10.17 0.31
CA ILE A 177 15.17 -11.26 0.86
C ILE A 177 15.24 -12.56 0.04
N VAL A 178 15.20 -12.47 -1.30
CA VAL A 178 15.25 -13.66 -2.16
C VAL A 178 16.67 -14.19 -2.37
N GLN A 179 17.68 -13.45 -1.89
CA GLN A 179 19.10 -13.80 -2.01
C GLN A 179 19.75 -14.18 -0.66
N ARG A 180 19.00 -14.14 0.45
CA ARG A 180 19.53 -14.49 1.79
C ARG A 180 19.89 -15.98 1.90
N LYS A 181 20.63 -16.36 2.94
CA LYS A 181 21.11 -17.74 3.17
C LYS A 181 20.00 -18.80 3.15
N ALA A 182 18.82 -18.48 3.67
CA ALA A 182 17.63 -19.33 3.63
C ALA A 182 16.48 -18.54 2.99
N PRO A 183 16.43 -18.42 1.66
CA PRO A 183 15.43 -17.61 0.98
C PRO A 183 14.04 -18.25 1.11
N PRO A 184 12.96 -17.45 1.17
CA PRO A 184 11.61 -17.99 1.11
C PRO A 184 11.37 -18.72 -0.22
N MET A 185 10.45 -19.69 -0.21
CA MET A 185 9.91 -20.18 -1.47
C MET A 185 9.03 -19.08 -2.08
N THR A 186 9.42 -18.54 -3.23
CA THR A 186 8.66 -17.49 -3.90
C THR A 186 7.96 -17.98 -5.16
N SER A 187 6.73 -17.53 -5.35
CA SER A 187 5.95 -17.73 -6.57
C SER A 187 5.41 -16.38 -7.02
N PHE A 188 5.56 -16.09 -8.31
CA PHE A 188 5.10 -14.86 -8.94
C PHE A 188 4.22 -15.19 -10.13
N VAL A 189 3.06 -14.53 -10.20
CA VAL A 189 2.23 -14.50 -11.41
C VAL A 189 2.16 -13.05 -11.87
N ILE A 190 2.75 -12.76 -13.03
CA ILE A 190 2.74 -11.41 -13.62
C ILE A 190 1.77 -11.40 -14.79
N TRP A 191 0.86 -10.43 -14.85
CA TRP A 191 0.05 -10.25 -16.05
C TRP A 191 0.89 -9.74 -17.21
N GLU A 192 0.77 -10.36 -18.39
CA GLU A 192 1.58 -10.06 -19.57
C GLU A 192 1.51 -8.58 -19.99
N ALA A 193 0.41 -7.87 -19.68
CA ALA A 193 0.32 -6.43 -19.90
C ALA A 193 1.48 -5.64 -19.26
N ALA A 194 1.83 -5.96 -18.00
CA ALA A 194 2.91 -5.30 -17.27
C ALA A 194 4.29 -5.58 -17.88
N LEU A 195 4.46 -6.73 -18.56
CA LEU A 195 5.69 -7.11 -19.26
C LEU A 195 5.79 -6.53 -20.67
N ARG A 196 4.69 -6.04 -21.23
CA ARG A 196 4.66 -5.36 -22.53
C ARG A 196 4.73 -3.85 -22.39
N ASP A 197 4.35 -3.32 -21.23
CA ASP A 197 4.47 -1.90 -20.95
C ASP A 197 5.95 -1.48 -20.90
N ARG A 198 6.28 -0.42 -21.64
CA ARG A 198 7.67 0.05 -21.84
C ARG A 198 8.01 1.16 -20.86
N LEU A 199 7.65 0.96 -19.60
CA LEU A 199 7.85 1.93 -18.53
C LEU A 199 9.35 2.27 -18.40
N GLY A 200 9.68 3.56 -18.37
CA GLY A 200 11.07 4.03 -18.37
C GLY A 200 11.78 4.01 -19.73
N GLY A 201 11.11 3.57 -20.80
CA GLY A 201 11.65 3.56 -22.16
C GLY A 201 12.33 2.25 -22.57
N ALA A 202 12.83 2.20 -23.81
CA ALA A 202 13.30 0.96 -24.44
C ALA A 202 14.48 0.30 -23.72
N GLN A 203 15.42 1.10 -23.19
CA GLN A 203 16.58 0.57 -22.47
C GLN A 203 16.16 -0.09 -21.15
N VAL A 204 15.31 0.59 -20.36
CA VAL A 204 14.78 0.08 -19.08
C VAL A 204 13.95 -1.18 -19.30
N TYR A 205 13.15 -1.20 -20.37
CA TYR A 205 12.37 -2.38 -20.77
C TYR A 205 13.26 -3.60 -21.06
N SER A 206 14.31 -3.41 -21.86
CA SER A 206 15.28 -4.48 -22.18
C SER A 206 15.99 -5.02 -20.94
N GLU A 207 16.44 -4.11 -20.08
CA GLU A 207 17.09 -4.42 -18.81
C GLU A 207 16.16 -5.22 -17.90
N GLN A 208 14.92 -4.76 -17.70
CA GLN A 208 13.94 -5.41 -16.85
C GLN A 208 13.57 -6.83 -17.33
N LEU A 209 13.43 -7.03 -18.64
CA LEU A 209 13.14 -8.36 -19.18
C LEU A 209 14.33 -9.32 -19.00
N ARG A 210 15.56 -8.84 -19.22
CA ARG A 210 16.77 -9.65 -18.97
C ARG A 210 16.87 -10.02 -17.49
N HIS A 211 16.59 -9.07 -16.62
CA HIS A 211 16.56 -9.29 -15.17
C HIS A 211 15.54 -10.37 -14.80
N LEU A 212 14.30 -10.30 -15.29
CA LEU A 212 13.29 -11.36 -15.07
C LEU A 212 13.73 -12.72 -15.60
N ARG A 213 14.44 -12.75 -16.73
CA ARG A 213 14.94 -13.98 -17.33
C ARG A 213 16.01 -14.64 -16.45
N GLU A 214 16.87 -13.86 -15.81
CA GLU A 214 17.83 -14.34 -14.81
C GLU A 214 17.11 -14.91 -13.57
N TYR A 215 16.10 -14.19 -13.06
CA TYR A 215 15.26 -14.64 -11.95
C TYR A 215 14.51 -15.94 -12.24
N ALA A 216 14.07 -16.15 -13.48
CA ALA A 216 13.38 -17.37 -13.90
C ALA A 216 14.26 -18.64 -13.83
N ASP A 217 15.59 -18.49 -13.77
CA ASP A 217 16.54 -19.60 -13.61
C ASP A 217 16.97 -19.81 -12.15
N MET A 218 16.60 -18.92 -11.24
CA MET A 218 17.00 -19.03 -9.83
C MET A 218 16.21 -20.11 -9.08
N PRO A 219 16.88 -21.02 -8.35
CA PRO A 219 16.21 -21.93 -7.45
C PRO A 219 15.40 -21.18 -6.39
N GLY A 220 14.23 -21.71 -6.03
CA GLY A 220 13.37 -21.05 -5.04
C GLY A 220 12.52 -19.90 -5.60
N ILE A 221 12.47 -19.75 -6.92
CA ILE A 221 11.63 -18.76 -7.60
C ILE A 221 10.82 -19.45 -8.71
N ALA A 222 9.50 -19.37 -8.61
CA ALA A 222 8.58 -19.80 -9.66
C ALA A 222 7.96 -18.57 -10.32
N LEU A 223 8.43 -18.22 -11.52
CA LEU A 223 7.91 -17.10 -12.30
C LEU A 223 6.96 -17.62 -13.40
N GLN A 224 5.71 -17.15 -13.37
CA GLN A 224 4.69 -17.46 -14.36
C GLN A 224 4.10 -16.17 -14.94
N VAL A 225 3.72 -16.21 -16.22
CA VAL A 225 3.03 -15.09 -16.87
C VAL A 225 1.58 -15.44 -17.15
N LEU A 226 0.64 -14.62 -16.66
CA LEU A 226 -0.76 -14.70 -17.06
C LEU A 226 -0.91 -14.05 -18.44
N PRO A 227 -1.27 -14.81 -19.49
CA PRO A 227 -1.27 -14.28 -20.85
C PRO A 227 -2.41 -13.30 -21.11
N LEU A 228 -2.21 -12.42 -22.10
CA LEU A 228 -3.27 -11.59 -22.67
C LEU A 228 -4.29 -12.44 -23.45
N GLY A 229 -5.47 -11.86 -23.71
CA GLY A 229 -6.48 -12.46 -24.59
C GLY A 229 -7.30 -13.60 -23.97
N ARG A 230 -7.15 -13.87 -22.67
CA ARG A 230 -8.05 -14.81 -21.98
C ARG A 230 -9.47 -14.26 -21.90
N THR A 231 -10.46 -15.10 -22.14
CA THR A 231 -11.88 -14.74 -22.01
C THR A 231 -12.34 -14.61 -20.56
N THR A 232 -11.61 -15.19 -19.61
CA THR A 232 -11.82 -15.09 -18.17
C THR A 232 -10.48 -15.21 -17.43
N HIS A 233 -10.33 -14.57 -16.27
CA HIS A 233 -9.21 -14.84 -15.34
C HIS A 233 -9.52 -14.39 -13.91
N ALA A 234 -8.83 -14.95 -12.92
CA ALA A 234 -9.07 -14.70 -11.49
C ALA A 234 -8.43 -13.39 -10.96
N GLY A 235 -7.70 -12.66 -11.80
CA GLY A 235 -6.89 -11.49 -11.42
C GLY A 235 -7.59 -10.13 -11.51
N LEU A 236 -8.87 -10.08 -11.88
CA LEU A 236 -9.58 -8.82 -12.15
C LEU A 236 -9.71 -7.89 -10.94
N ALA A 237 -9.56 -8.41 -9.71
CA ALA A 237 -9.62 -7.63 -8.48
C ALA A 237 -8.33 -6.89 -8.14
N GLY A 238 -7.29 -7.01 -8.99
CA GLY A 238 -6.00 -6.36 -8.78
C GLY A 238 -4.98 -7.23 -8.03
N PRO A 239 -3.80 -6.65 -7.76
CA PRO A 239 -2.66 -7.38 -7.20
C PRO A 239 -2.84 -7.69 -5.72
N PHE A 240 -2.18 -8.76 -5.27
CA PHE A 240 -2.10 -9.14 -3.87
C PHE A 240 -0.92 -10.08 -3.63
N ILE A 241 -0.53 -10.18 -2.36
CA ILE A 241 0.59 -10.97 -1.87
C ILE A 241 0.08 -11.88 -0.76
N LEU A 242 0.44 -13.15 -0.79
CA LEU A 242 0.24 -14.11 0.29
C LEU A 242 1.59 -14.40 0.93
N LEU A 243 1.60 -14.42 2.27
CA LEU A 243 2.77 -14.73 3.07
C LEU A 243 2.46 -15.93 3.98
N GLU A 244 3.45 -16.79 4.19
CA GLU A 244 3.46 -17.76 5.30
C GLU A 244 4.69 -17.52 6.16
N THR A 245 4.51 -17.39 7.47
CA THR A 245 5.59 -17.17 8.45
C THR A 245 6.17 -18.50 8.96
N PRO A 246 7.32 -18.52 9.66
CA PRO A 246 7.87 -19.73 10.27
C PRO A 246 6.93 -20.41 11.27
N ASP A 247 6.03 -19.65 11.89
CA ASP A 247 5.00 -20.14 12.81
C ASP A 247 3.72 -20.61 12.09
N HIS A 248 3.78 -20.76 10.75
CA HIS A 248 2.66 -21.14 9.88
C HIS A 248 1.46 -20.18 9.92
N GLN A 249 1.70 -18.93 10.30
CA GLN A 249 0.70 -17.88 10.14
C GLN A 249 0.59 -17.53 8.66
N ARG A 250 -0.64 -17.59 8.12
CA ARG A 250 -0.92 -17.18 6.74
C ARG A 250 -1.54 -15.79 6.72
N LEU A 251 -0.97 -14.94 5.89
CA LEU A 251 -1.36 -13.54 5.77
C LEU A 251 -1.57 -13.19 4.30
N ALA A 252 -2.40 -12.20 4.05
CA ALA A 252 -2.53 -11.56 2.75
C ALA A 252 -2.24 -10.07 2.85
N TYR A 253 -1.69 -9.51 1.80
CA TYR A 253 -1.45 -8.09 1.66
C TYR A 253 -1.94 -7.62 0.30
N ALA A 254 -2.76 -6.56 0.27
CA ALA A 254 -3.28 -5.99 -0.96
C ALA A 254 -3.13 -4.48 -0.94
N GLU A 255 -2.65 -3.89 -2.03
CA GLU A 255 -2.54 -2.44 -2.18
C GLU A 255 -3.69 -1.92 -3.04
N THR A 256 -4.29 -0.81 -2.60
CA THR A 256 -5.26 -0.04 -3.39
C THR A 256 -4.77 1.40 -3.51
N PRO A 257 -5.28 2.19 -4.48
CA PRO A 257 -4.95 3.61 -4.57
C PRO A 257 -5.25 4.42 -3.30
N ARG A 258 -6.14 3.94 -2.43
CA ARG A 258 -6.52 4.60 -1.17
C ARG A 258 -5.77 4.09 0.05
N GLY A 259 -4.90 3.10 -0.12
CA GLY A 259 -4.15 2.45 0.95
C GLY A 259 -4.04 0.95 0.72
N SER A 260 -3.17 0.30 1.47
CA SER A 260 -3.03 -1.15 1.53
C SER A 260 -3.65 -1.74 2.78
N GLN A 261 -3.74 -3.06 2.80
CA GLN A 261 -4.38 -3.82 3.86
C GLN A 261 -3.57 -5.09 4.11
N LEU A 262 -3.18 -5.30 5.37
CA LEU A 262 -2.71 -6.58 5.86
C LEU A 262 -3.91 -7.36 6.43
N ILE A 263 -4.11 -8.58 5.95
CA ILE A 263 -5.26 -9.42 6.20
C ILE A 263 -4.76 -10.69 6.91
N ALA A 264 -5.26 -10.92 8.12
CA ALA A 264 -4.94 -12.09 8.93
C ALA A 264 -6.16 -12.98 9.22
N ASP A 265 -7.36 -12.55 8.77
CA ASP A 265 -8.58 -13.35 8.89
C ASP A 265 -8.44 -14.62 8.01
N PRO A 266 -8.52 -15.84 8.60
CA PRO A 266 -8.31 -17.08 7.88
C PRO A 266 -9.27 -17.28 6.70
N ASP A 267 -10.51 -16.82 6.78
CA ASP A 267 -11.51 -17.02 5.72
C ASP A 267 -11.18 -16.12 4.52
N GLU A 268 -10.79 -14.86 4.77
CA GLU A 268 -10.36 -13.92 3.73
C GLU A 268 -9.04 -14.37 3.07
N VAL A 269 -8.08 -14.85 3.88
CA VAL A 269 -6.82 -15.40 3.36
C VAL A 269 -7.06 -16.66 2.53
N ALA A 270 -8.03 -17.51 2.91
CA ALA A 270 -8.40 -18.69 2.14
C ALA A 270 -8.97 -18.33 0.76
N ILE A 271 -9.79 -17.29 0.66
CA ILE A 271 -10.33 -16.79 -0.61
C ILE A 271 -9.19 -16.34 -1.54
N LEU A 272 -8.24 -15.56 -1.03
CA LEU A 272 -7.09 -15.10 -1.82
C LEU A 272 -6.16 -16.26 -2.21
N THR A 273 -6.00 -17.26 -1.34
CA THR A 273 -5.26 -18.49 -1.64
C THR A 273 -5.89 -19.26 -2.81
N GLN A 274 -7.22 -19.40 -2.82
CA GLN A 274 -7.95 -20.04 -3.93
C GLN A 274 -7.81 -19.24 -5.23
N LYS A 275 -7.89 -17.91 -5.17
CA LYS A 275 -7.66 -17.05 -6.34
C LYS A 275 -6.24 -17.21 -6.89
N TYR A 276 -5.24 -17.24 -6.03
CA TYR A 276 -3.84 -17.44 -6.44
C TYR A 276 -3.62 -18.81 -7.09
N ALA A 277 -4.22 -19.86 -6.53
CA ALA A 277 -4.18 -21.19 -7.16
C ALA A 277 -4.78 -21.16 -8.57
N MET A 278 -5.93 -20.52 -8.76
CA MET A 278 -6.55 -20.36 -10.07
C MET A 278 -5.67 -19.54 -11.04
N LEU A 279 -5.06 -18.45 -10.57
CA LEU A 279 -4.13 -17.65 -11.35
C LEU A 279 -2.96 -18.48 -11.87
N ARG A 280 -2.36 -19.33 -11.03
CA ARG A 280 -1.28 -20.23 -11.43
C ARG A 280 -1.70 -21.27 -12.48
N THR A 281 -2.93 -21.77 -12.40
CA THR A 281 -3.51 -22.67 -13.42
C THR A 281 -3.79 -21.95 -14.73
N GLN A 282 -4.10 -20.66 -14.68
CA GLN A 282 -4.44 -19.85 -15.85
C GLN A 282 -3.23 -19.24 -16.55
N ALA A 283 -2.13 -19.08 -15.82
CA ALA A 283 -0.85 -18.60 -16.30
C ALA A 283 -0.10 -19.68 -17.10
N LEU A 284 0.87 -19.22 -17.91
CA LEU A 284 1.87 -20.08 -18.53
C LEU A 284 2.63 -20.84 -17.45
N ASN A 285 3.13 -22.05 -17.77
CA ASN A 285 4.08 -22.73 -16.90
C ASN A 285 5.43 -21.97 -16.89
N VAL A 286 6.38 -22.46 -16.10
CA VAL A 286 7.67 -21.75 -15.90
C VAL A 286 8.54 -21.81 -17.16
N GLU A 287 8.45 -22.87 -17.95
CA GLU A 287 9.17 -23.05 -19.21
C GLU A 287 8.64 -22.12 -20.30
N ASP A 288 7.33 -22.14 -20.55
CA ASP A 288 6.65 -21.28 -21.52
C ASP A 288 6.79 -19.80 -21.16
N THR A 289 6.94 -19.50 -19.85
CA THR A 289 7.25 -18.15 -19.37
C THR A 289 8.65 -17.70 -19.80
N LYS A 290 9.66 -18.58 -19.74
CA LYS A 290 11.02 -18.27 -20.23
C LYS A 290 11.00 -18.03 -21.74
N ASP A 291 10.30 -18.88 -22.48
CA ASP A 291 10.16 -18.72 -23.93
C ASP A 291 9.46 -17.41 -24.31
N LEU A 292 8.46 -16.97 -23.53
CA LEU A 292 7.84 -15.67 -23.72
C LEU A 292 8.84 -14.53 -23.45
N LEU A 293 9.60 -14.58 -22.36
CA LEU A 293 10.61 -13.56 -22.04
C LEU A 293 11.69 -13.47 -23.12
N ASP A 294 12.18 -14.61 -23.61
CA ASP A 294 13.19 -14.69 -24.67
C ASP A 294 12.67 -14.11 -26.00
N ARG A 295 11.39 -14.35 -26.33
CA ARG A 295 10.74 -13.71 -27.49
C ARG A 295 10.62 -12.19 -27.32
N LEU A 296 10.17 -11.71 -26.15
CA LEU A 296 10.04 -10.26 -25.90
C LEU A 296 11.40 -9.53 -25.91
N LEU A 297 12.49 -10.24 -25.60
CA LEU A 297 13.86 -9.74 -25.75
C LEU A 297 14.32 -9.72 -27.22
N GLY A 298 13.92 -10.72 -28.01
CA GLY A 298 14.27 -10.82 -29.43
C GLY A 298 13.45 -9.92 -30.38
N GLU A 299 12.31 -9.40 -29.93
CA GLU A 299 11.46 -8.44 -30.67
C GLU A 299 11.99 -6.98 -30.66
N GLN A 300 13.17 -6.72 -30.08
CA GLN A 300 13.72 -5.37 -29.87
C GLN A 300 14.66 -4.90 -30.98
#